data_AF-W9TC86-F1
#
_entry.id   AF-W9TC86-F1
#
_cell.length_a   1.000
_cell.length_b   1.000
_cell.length_c   1.000
_cell.angle_alpha   90.00
_cell.angle_beta   90.00
_cell.angle_gamma   90.00
#
_symmetry.space_group_name_H-M   'P 1'
#
loop_
_entity.id
_entity.type
_entity.pdbx_description
1 polymer ?
#
loop_
_entity_poly.entity_id
_entity_poly.type
_entity_poly.pdbx_seq_one_letter_code
_entity_poly.pdbx_strand_id
1 'polypeptide(L)'
;MTHFRHALRTPLLAGLIAAGGFIGIANAAEVPAGTVITAANIDQLKDQTFEGHSIASLLTEKLEWRIRNSGMQMPLAASREVPLDPGWVAASQANAGKTSINREACRVDGWGAGAPFPEIDEKDPQAAEKILWNWHLGQLVGDVSQVPGYTQLLVDGKKGVHAEPVAEFTRYTMKGRLTGDSTVEGDGSERGRQLLYFKSPSDMKGLGTYTVMYDSDKVNSVWAYIPAVRRVRQLSGGAWMDPVGSSDQLQDDLEIFNARPCWYPEYRLLGKRNILAVTASKQAPISGTRTARASPSATR
;
A
#
# COMPACT_ATOMS: atom_id res chain seq x y z
N MET A 1 103.14 -9.92 -5.98
CA MET A 1 102.50 -9.77 -4.65
C MET A 1 101.13 -9.10 -4.84
N THR A 2 100.10 -9.58 -4.14
CA THR A 2 98.89 -8.85 -3.63
C THR A 2 98.56 -7.46 -4.25
N HIS A 3 97.46 -7.23 -5.01
CA HIS A 3 96.03 -7.06 -4.62
C HIS A 3 95.52 -5.61 -4.99
N PHE A 4 94.23 -5.23 -5.08
CA PHE A 4 92.96 -5.97 -4.87
C PHE A 4 91.80 -5.64 -5.87
N ARG A 5 90.91 -4.66 -5.59
CA ARG A 5 89.50 -4.44 -6.08
C ARG A 5 89.09 -2.97 -5.74
N HIS A 6 87.99 -2.30 -6.15
CA HIS A 6 86.76 -2.48 -7.00
C HIS A 6 86.13 -1.05 -7.24
N ALA A 7 85.05 -0.72 -7.98
CA ALA A 7 84.08 -1.36 -8.92
C ALA A 7 83.43 -0.24 -9.83
N LEU A 8 82.17 -0.36 -10.29
CA LEU A 8 81.47 0.54 -11.25
C LEU A 8 80.16 1.18 -10.71
N ARG A 9 79.72 2.30 -11.33
CA ARG A 9 78.31 2.74 -11.47
C ARG A 9 78.06 3.51 -12.77
N THR A 10 76.83 3.47 -13.29
CA THR A 10 76.37 4.12 -14.54
C THR A 10 74.96 4.71 -14.33
N PRO A 11 74.62 5.91 -14.86
CA PRO A 11 73.27 6.49 -14.76
C PRO A 11 72.30 5.99 -15.85
N LEU A 12 70.99 6.16 -15.61
CA LEU A 12 69.91 5.69 -16.49
C LEU A 12 69.46 6.74 -17.51
N LEU A 13 68.86 6.26 -18.60
CA LEU A 13 67.93 7.01 -19.45
C LEU A 13 66.49 6.76 -18.97
N ALA A 14 65.62 7.76 -19.02
CA ALA A 14 64.20 7.64 -18.67
C ALA A 14 63.30 7.84 -19.90
N GLY A 15 62.29 6.99 -20.07
CA GLY A 15 61.31 7.06 -21.16
C GLY A 15 59.88 7.03 -20.64
N LEU A 16 58.97 7.74 -21.31
CA LEU A 16 57.55 7.74 -20.96
C LEU A 16 56.88 6.41 -21.33
N ILE A 17 56.00 5.92 -20.46
CA ILE A 17 54.94 4.97 -20.80
C ILE A 17 53.61 5.59 -20.40
N ALA A 18 52.72 5.81 -21.36
CA ALA A 18 51.38 6.32 -21.10
C ALA A 18 50.47 5.19 -20.64
N ALA A 19 50.14 5.15 -19.34
CA ALA A 19 49.17 4.21 -18.80
C ALA A 19 47.73 4.64 -19.15
N GLY A 20 47.24 4.19 -20.31
CA GLY A 20 45.87 4.37 -20.75
C GLY A 20 44.88 3.57 -19.89
N GLY A 21 44.50 4.13 -18.73
CA GLY A 21 43.55 3.53 -17.80
C GLY A 21 42.15 3.50 -18.38
N PHE A 22 41.79 2.40 -19.05
CA PHE A 22 40.39 2.07 -19.31
C PHE A 22 39.68 1.83 -17.97
N ILE A 23 39.03 2.88 -17.46
CA ILE A 23 37.98 2.72 -16.45
C ILE A 23 36.85 1.99 -17.18
N GLY A 24 36.82 0.66 -17.03
CA GLY A 24 35.71 -0.15 -17.45
C GLY A 24 34.49 0.28 -16.66
N ILE A 25 33.60 1.06 -17.29
CA ILE A 25 32.29 1.37 -16.75
C ILE A 25 31.59 0.01 -16.59
N ALA A 26 31.44 -0.43 -15.34
CA ALA A 26 30.73 -1.65 -15.02
C ALA A 26 29.24 -1.39 -15.27
N ASN A 27 28.83 -1.54 -16.53
CA ASN A 27 27.44 -1.46 -16.92
C ASN A 27 26.68 -2.53 -16.12
N ALA A 28 25.75 -2.06 -15.29
CA ALA A 28 24.85 -2.93 -14.55
C ALA A 28 24.18 -3.90 -15.54
N ALA A 29 24.19 -5.19 -15.21
CA ALA A 29 23.51 -6.19 -16.03
C ALA A 29 22.00 -5.98 -15.91
N GLU A 30 21.31 -5.94 -17.04
CA GLU A 30 19.84 -5.92 -17.09
C GLU A 30 19.34 -7.35 -16.85
N VAL A 31 18.62 -7.59 -15.75
CA VAL A 31 18.15 -8.93 -15.40
C VAL A 31 16.90 -9.29 -16.20
N PRO A 32 16.77 -10.54 -16.71
CA PRO A 32 15.56 -10.95 -17.40
C PRO A 32 14.37 -11.04 -16.44
N ALA A 33 13.18 -10.73 -16.95
CA ALA A 33 11.92 -11.08 -16.28
C ALA A 33 11.86 -12.59 -16.01
N GLY A 34 11.35 -12.98 -14.85
CA GLY A 34 11.46 -14.32 -14.28
C GLY A 34 12.58 -14.48 -13.25
N THR A 35 13.55 -13.56 -13.19
CA THR A 35 14.56 -13.51 -12.12
C THR A 35 13.90 -13.40 -10.75
N VAL A 36 14.26 -14.26 -9.80
CA VAL A 36 13.68 -14.28 -8.45
C VAL A 36 14.65 -13.65 -7.45
N ILE A 37 14.25 -12.55 -6.83
CA ILE A 37 14.98 -11.94 -5.72
C ILE A 37 14.69 -12.74 -4.44
N THR A 38 15.74 -13.12 -3.72
CA THR A 38 15.71 -13.94 -2.50
C THR A 38 16.78 -13.46 -1.52
N ALA A 39 16.73 -13.91 -0.26
CA ALA A 39 17.79 -13.64 0.73
C ALA A 39 19.20 -14.07 0.28
N ALA A 40 19.32 -15.04 -0.63
CA ALA A 40 20.61 -15.60 -1.05
C ALA A 40 21.30 -14.86 -2.21
N ASN A 41 20.55 -14.05 -2.98
CA ASN A 41 21.06 -13.34 -4.17
C ASN A 41 20.78 -11.83 -4.17
N ILE A 42 20.00 -11.30 -3.23
CA ILE A 42 19.65 -9.87 -3.17
C ILE A 42 20.88 -8.93 -3.24
N ASP A 43 21.96 -9.22 -2.52
CA ASP A 43 23.18 -8.40 -2.54
C ASP A 43 23.92 -8.44 -3.89
N GLN A 44 23.84 -9.55 -4.62
CA GLN A 44 24.41 -9.68 -5.96
C GLN A 44 23.55 -8.98 -7.02
N LEU A 45 22.24 -8.87 -6.77
CA LEU A 45 21.26 -8.25 -7.68
C LEU A 45 21.09 -6.74 -7.46
N LYS A 46 21.40 -6.19 -6.28
CA LYS A 46 21.10 -4.78 -5.95
C LYS A 46 21.75 -3.76 -6.89
N ASP A 47 22.95 -4.06 -7.39
CA ASP A 47 23.70 -3.23 -8.36
C ASP A 47 23.34 -3.53 -9.83
N GLN A 48 22.49 -4.53 -10.08
CA GLN A 48 21.96 -4.88 -11.40
C GLN A 48 20.66 -4.09 -11.69
N THR A 49 20.27 -3.98 -12.96
CA THR A 49 19.08 -3.23 -13.37
C THR A 49 17.91 -4.13 -13.75
N PHE A 50 16.70 -3.61 -13.58
CA PHE A 50 15.46 -4.14 -14.09
C PHE A 50 14.58 -3.00 -14.61
N GLU A 51 14.18 -3.09 -15.87
CA GLU A 51 13.48 -2.05 -16.64
C GLU A 51 14.22 -0.70 -16.58
N GLY A 52 15.55 -0.74 -16.67
CA GLY A 52 16.42 0.44 -16.65
C GLY A 52 16.62 1.10 -15.28
N HIS A 53 16.06 0.53 -14.20
CA HIS A 53 16.23 1.00 -12.83
C HIS A 53 17.08 0.01 -12.02
N SER A 54 17.97 0.48 -11.14
CA SER A 54 18.72 -0.45 -10.28
C SER A 54 17.77 -1.15 -9.31
N ILE A 55 17.98 -2.45 -9.06
CA ILE A 55 17.10 -3.23 -8.18
C ILE A 55 17.10 -2.64 -6.75
N ALA A 56 18.23 -2.09 -6.29
CA ALA A 56 18.29 -1.31 -5.06
C ALA A 56 17.32 -0.11 -5.05
N SER A 57 17.17 0.62 -6.17
CA SER A 57 16.25 1.77 -6.27
C SER A 57 14.77 1.37 -6.30
N LEU A 58 14.44 0.15 -6.74
CA LEU A 58 13.06 -0.37 -6.78
C LEU A 58 12.63 -1.04 -5.45
N LEU A 59 13.57 -1.39 -4.58
CA LEU A 59 13.29 -1.98 -3.27
C LEU A 59 12.98 -0.90 -2.22
N THR A 60 11.91 -1.10 -1.44
CA THR A 60 11.72 -0.36 -0.18
C THR A 60 12.45 -1.07 0.95
N GLU A 61 12.84 -0.33 2.00
CA GLU A 61 13.53 -0.87 3.18
C GLU A 61 12.78 -2.08 3.78
N LYS A 62 11.43 -2.00 3.85
CA LYS A 62 10.60 -3.09 4.37
C LYS A 62 10.49 -4.28 3.41
N LEU A 63 10.50 -4.08 2.09
CA LEU A 63 10.58 -5.20 1.13
C LEU A 63 11.92 -5.93 1.24
N GLU A 64 13.05 -5.20 1.25
CA GLU A 64 14.37 -5.78 1.49
C GLU A 64 14.43 -6.52 2.84
N TRP A 65 13.87 -5.94 3.90
CA TRP A 65 13.78 -6.59 5.21
C TRP A 65 12.97 -7.89 5.17
N ARG A 66 11.80 -7.92 4.50
CA ARG A 66 10.98 -9.15 4.36
C ARG A 66 11.67 -10.23 3.53
N ILE A 67 12.41 -9.86 2.47
CA ILE A 67 13.19 -10.80 1.67
C ILE A 67 14.26 -11.47 2.53
N ARG A 68 15.04 -10.68 3.28
CA ARG A 68 16.12 -11.18 4.13
C ARG A 68 15.63 -11.97 5.35
N ASN A 69 14.59 -11.48 6.04
CA ASN A 69 14.22 -11.96 7.39
C ASN A 69 12.93 -12.78 7.45
N SER A 70 12.16 -12.89 6.36
CA SER A 70 10.90 -13.64 6.34
C SER A 70 10.82 -14.69 5.22
N GLY A 71 11.93 -14.94 4.51
CA GLY A 71 11.96 -15.88 3.38
C GLY A 71 11.09 -15.43 2.18
N MET A 72 10.71 -14.14 2.11
CA MET A 72 9.93 -13.62 1.00
C MET A 72 10.75 -13.71 -0.29
N GLN A 73 10.16 -14.32 -1.32
CA GLN A 73 10.72 -14.37 -2.67
C GLN A 73 9.93 -13.42 -3.55
N MET A 74 10.61 -12.67 -4.41
CA MET A 74 9.98 -11.73 -5.35
C MET A 74 10.41 -12.06 -6.78
N PRO A 75 9.58 -12.82 -7.54
CA PRO A 75 9.82 -13.04 -8.97
C PRO A 75 9.54 -11.73 -9.72
N LEU A 76 10.56 -11.22 -10.41
CA LEU A 76 10.41 -10.07 -11.30
C LEU A 76 9.57 -10.45 -12.51
N ALA A 77 8.68 -9.56 -12.92
CA ALA A 77 7.86 -9.71 -14.11
C ALA A 77 7.80 -8.34 -14.80
N ALA A 78 7.83 -8.34 -16.13
CA ALA A 78 7.77 -7.10 -16.90
C ALA A 78 6.52 -6.30 -16.53
N SER A 79 6.68 -4.99 -16.37
CA SER A 79 5.59 -4.07 -16.03
C SER A 79 4.54 -4.04 -17.14
N ARG A 80 3.31 -3.68 -16.74
CA ARG A 80 2.13 -3.66 -17.58
C ARG A 80 1.27 -2.50 -17.15
N GLU A 81 0.70 -1.81 -18.12
CA GLU A 81 -0.38 -0.87 -17.85
C GLU A 81 -1.56 -1.62 -17.22
N VAL A 82 -2.11 -1.05 -16.14
CA VAL A 82 -3.33 -1.56 -15.52
C VAL A 82 -4.50 -0.87 -16.21
N PRO A 83 -5.33 -1.59 -16.99
CA PRO A 83 -6.45 -0.97 -17.68
C PRO A 83 -7.45 -0.45 -16.64
N LEU A 84 -7.72 0.86 -16.69
CA LEU A 84 -8.72 1.52 -15.86
C LEU A 84 -10.11 1.42 -16.48
N ASP A 85 -11.14 1.52 -15.65
CA ASP A 85 -12.52 1.56 -16.13
C ASP A 85 -12.76 2.83 -16.99
N PRO A 86 -13.31 2.72 -18.22
CA PRO A 86 -13.53 3.88 -19.09
C PRO A 86 -14.50 4.92 -18.50
N GLY A 87 -15.47 4.51 -17.68
CA GLY A 87 -16.39 5.40 -16.99
C GLY A 87 -15.69 6.18 -15.87
N TRP A 88 -14.86 5.51 -15.07
CA TRP A 88 -13.99 6.18 -14.08
C TRP A 88 -13.03 7.16 -14.75
N VAL A 89 -12.42 6.80 -15.89
CA VAL A 89 -11.52 7.69 -16.66
C VAL A 89 -12.27 8.91 -17.18
N ALA A 90 -13.45 8.73 -17.79
CA ALA A 90 -14.27 9.83 -18.30
C ALA A 90 -14.76 10.77 -17.17
N ALA A 91 -15.20 10.22 -16.04
CA ALA A 91 -15.59 11.00 -14.86
C ALA A 91 -14.40 11.80 -14.28
N SER A 92 -13.22 11.17 -14.22
CA SER A 92 -11.99 11.83 -13.77
C SER A 92 -11.60 12.98 -14.70
N GLN A 93 -11.60 12.76 -16.02
CA GLN A 93 -11.37 13.81 -17.02
C GLN A 93 -12.40 14.95 -16.95
N ALA A 94 -13.66 14.64 -16.61
CA ALA A 94 -14.69 15.65 -16.44
C ALA A 94 -14.40 16.62 -15.28
N ASN A 95 -13.61 16.22 -14.27
CA ASN A 95 -13.19 17.08 -13.15
C ASN A 95 -12.00 18.01 -13.48
N ALA A 96 -11.24 17.74 -14.55
CA ALA A 96 -10.00 18.44 -14.87
C ALA A 96 -10.18 19.96 -14.94
N GLY A 97 -9.44 20.69 -14.10
CA GLY A 97 -9.48 22.15 -13.99
C GLY A 97 -10.76 22.75 -13.36
N LYS A 98 -11.69 21.94 -12.85
CA LYS A 98 -12.99 22.40 -12.32
C LYS A 98 -13.18 22.19 -10.82
N THR A 99 -12.45 21.25 -10.23
CA THR A 99 -12.50 20.92 -8.80
C THR A 99 -11.56 21.80 -7.98
N SER A 100 -11.94 22.08 -6.72
CA SER A 100 -11.08 22.80 -5.77
C SER A 100 -11.20 22.24 -4.35
N ILE A 101 -10.11 22.31 -3.58
CA ILE A 101 -10.09 21.89 -2.19
C ILE A 101 -10.69 23.01 -1.32
N ASN A 102 -11.85 22.76 -0.74
CA ASN A 102 -12.47 23.63 0.24
C ASN A 102 -12.09 23.15 1.65
N ARG A 103 -11.12 23.82 2.29
CA ARG A 103 -10.64 23.43 3.61
C ARG A 103 -11.61 23.80 4.75
N GLU A 104 -12.42 24.83 4.58
CA GLU A 104 -13.40 25.29 5.57
C GLU A 104 -14.57 24.30 5.73
N ALA A 105 -15.15 23.86 4.61
CA ALA A 105 -16.13 22.77 4.58
C ALA A 105 -15.47 21.37 4.59
N CYS A 106 -14.14 21.30 4.61
CA CYS A 106 -13.33 20.09 4.49
C CYS A 106 -13.81 19.13 3.39
N ARG A 107 -13.88 19.57 2.13
CA ARG A 107 -14.33 18.74 0.99
C ARG A 107 -13.70 19.19 -0.33
N VAL A 108 -14.02 18.48 -1.41
CA VAL A 108 -13.74 18.96 -2.77
C VAL A 108 -15.02 19.53 -3.38
N ASP A 109 -15.00 20.83 -3.68
CA ASP A 109 -16.07 21.49 -4.43
C ASP A 109 -15.93 21.19 -5.94
N GLY A 110 -17.06 21.12 -6.65
CA GLY A 110 -17.11 20.82 -8.09
C GLY A 110 -16.91 19.34 -8.48
N TRP A 111 -16.60 18.44 -7.53
CA TRP A 111 -16.39 17.02 -7.80
C TRP A 111 -17.70 16.22 -7.92
N GLY A 112 -17.82 15.44 -8.99
CA GLY A 112 -18.96 14.56 -9.26
C GLY A 112 -18.70 13.08 -8.96
N ALA A 113 -17.69 12.49 -9.63
CA ALA A 113 -17.25 11.10 -9.51
C ALA A 113 -15.83 10.93 -10.11
N GLY A 114 -15.20 9.75 -9.96
CA GLY A 114 -13.82 9.50 -10.40
C GLY A 114 -12.78 10.26 -9.55
N ALA A 115 -11.52 10.31 -10.00
CA ALA A 115 -10.48 11.13 -9.34
C ALA A 115 -10.84 12.63 -9.41
N PRO A 116 -10.93 13.34 -8.27
CA PRO A 116 -11.17 14.77 -8.28
C PRO A 116 -10.07 15.57 -9.00
N PHE A 117 -8.80 15.21 -8.84
CA PHE A 117 -7.66 15.90 -9.43
C PHE A 117 -6.91 14.97 -10.39
N PRO A 118 -7.39 14.75 -11.63
CA PRO A 118 -6.77 13.80 -12.58
C PRO A 118 -5.35 14.23 -12.99
N GLU A 119 -5.07 15.53 -12.95
CA GLU A 119 -3.78 16.13 -13.29
C GLU A 119 -3.23 16.87 -12.06
N ILE A 120 -1.98 16.58 -11.69
CA ILE A 120 -1.29 17.18 -10.54
C ILE A 120 0.15 17.48 -10.96
N ASP A 121 0.55 18.77 -10.94
CA ASP A 121 1.96 19.15 -11.01
C ASP A 121 2.60 18.89 -9.64
N GLU A 122 3.74 18.20 -9.61
CA GLU A 122 4.51 17.91 -8.39
C GLU A 122 5.04 19.20 -7.72
N LYS A 123 5.00 20.35 -8.41
CA LYS A 123 5.34 21.69 -7.90
C LYS A 123 4.16 22.46 -7.30
N ASP A 124 2.93 21.99 -7.44
CA ASP A 124 1.75 22.62 -6.84
C ASP A 124 1.86 22.57 -5.30
N PRO A 125 1.75 23.70 -4.57
CA PRO A 125 1.73 23.70 -3.10
C PRO A 125 0.62 22.81 -2.49
N GLN A 126 -0.41 22.46 -3.26
CA GLN A 126 -1.47 21.53 -2.88
C GLN A 126 -1.26 20.10 -3.43
N ALA A 127 -0.17 19.79 -4.14
CA ALA A 127 0.03 18.50 -4.82
C ALA A 127 -0.20 17.29 -3.91
N ALA A 128 0.38 17.33 -2.70
CA ALA A 128 0.23 16.27 -1.71
C ALA A 128 -1.22 16.11 -1.23
N GLU A 129 -1.90 17.22 -0.93
CA GLU A 129 -3.29 17.23 -0.48
C GLU A 129 -4.23 16.74 -1.61
N LYS A 130 -3.96 17.10 -2.87
CA LYS A 130 -4.68 16.60 -4.05
C LYS A 130 -4.50 15.10 -4.25
N ILE A 131 -3.29 14.55 -4.02
CA ILE A 131 -3.03 13.11 -4.03
C ILE A 131 -3.85 12.41 -2.93
N LEU A 132 -3.92 12.97 -1.72
CA LEU A 132 -4.73 12.40 -0.63
C LEU A 132 -6.26 12.51 -0.89
N TRP A 133 -6.74 13.59 -1.53
CA TRP A 133 -8.14 13.67 -1.98
C TRP A 133 -8.46 12.69 -3.11
N ASN A 134 -7.53 12.45 -4.04
CA ASN A 134 -7.66 11.37 -5.03
C ASN A 134 -7.74 10.00 -4.37
N TRP A 135 -6.94 9.74 -3.33
CA TRP A 135 -7.04 8.51 -2.56
C TRP A 135 -8.38 8.41 -1.79
N HIS A 136 -8.85 9.50 -1.19
CA HIS A 136 -10.05 9.49 -0.33
C HIS A 136 -11.38 9.42 -1.10
N LEU A 137 -11.42 9.93 -2.34
CA LEU A 137 -12.66 10.08 -3.13
C LEU A 137 -12.61 9.34 -4.49
N GLY A 138 -11.43 9.14 -5.06
CA GLY A 138 -11.22 8.56 -6.39
C GLY A 138 -10.87 7.07 -6.40
N GLN A 139 -11.10 6.33 -5.31
CA GLN A 139 -10.74 4.91 -5.22
C GLN A 139 -11.30 4.09 -6.39
N LEU A 140 -10.50 3.15 -6.92
CA LEU A 140 -10.89 2.22 -7.99
C LEU A 140 -11.72 1.05 -7.42
N VAL A 141 -12.86 1.36 -6.82
CA VAL A 141 -13.82 0.41 -6.25
C VAL A 141 -15.22 0.67 -6.81
N GLY A 142 -16.07 -0.35 -6.86
CA GLY A 142 -17.47 -0.18 -7.28
C GLY A 142 -18.32 0.52 -6.22
N ASP A 143 -19.45 1.10 -6.64
CA ASP A 143 -20.42 1.79 -5.77
C ASP A 143 -20.87 0.96 -4.55
N VAL A 144 -20.80 -0.37 -4.64
CA VAL A 144 -20.88 -1.28 -3.50
C VAL A 144 -19.66 -2.18 -3.51
N SER A 145 -18.75 -1.98 -2.57
CA SER A 145 -17.56 -2.82 -2.37
C SER A 145 -17.84 -3.81 -1.24
N GLN A 146 -17.61 -5.10 -1.47
CA GLN A 146 -17.80 -6.15 -0.47
C GLN A 146 -16.58 -7.06 -0.38
N VAL A 147 -16.12 -7.32 0.85
CA VAL A 147 -15.05 -8.26 1.19
C VAL A 147 -15.64 -9.29 2.18
N PRO A 148 -16.27 -10.38 1.71
CA PRO A 148 -17.02 -11.32 2.55
C PRO A 148 -16.20 -12.14 3.55
N GLY A 149 -14.86 -12.12 3.40
CA GLY A 149 -13.87 -12.81 4.23
C GLY A 149 -12.69 -11.91 4.59
N TYR A 150 -12.97 -10.68 5.03
CA TYR A 150 -11.98 -9.78 5.60
C TYR A 150 -11.32 -10.47 6.80
N THR A 151 -10.08 -10.92 6.64
CA THR A 151 -9.40 -11.78 7.63
C THR A 151 -8.25 -11.02 8.26
N GLN A 152 -8.31 -10.82 9.57
CA GLN A 152 -7.21 -10.24 10.34
C GLN A 152 -6.26 -11.36 10.77
N LEU A 153 -4.96 -11.14 10.61
CA LEU A 153 -3.93 -12.02 11.19
C LEU A 153 -3.33 -11.32 12.40
N LEU A 154 -3.73 -11.73 13.61
CA LEU A 154 -3.17 -11.19 14.84
C LEU A 154 -1.88 -11.95 15.15
N VAL A 155 -0.74 -11.26 15.25
CA VAL A 155 0.59 -11.88 15.33
C VAL A 155 1.31 -11.47 16.61
N ASP A 156 1.59 -12.44 17.47
CA ASP A 156 2.49 -12.29 18.61
C ASP A 156 3.94 -12.48 18.12
N GLY A 157 4.78 -11.46 18.31
CA GLY A 157 6.17 -11.45 17.82
C GLY A 157 7.10 -12.54 18.40
N LYS A 158 6.64 -13.34 19.36
CA LYS A 158 7.35 -14.50 19.92
C LYS A 158 6.65 -15.83 19.62
N LYS A 159 5.32 -15.85 19.52
CA LYS A 159 4.51 -17.07 19.31
C LYS A 159 4.06 -17.31 17.87
N GLY A 160 4.19 -16.32 16.99
CA GLY A 160 3.65 -16.35 15.63
C GLY A 160 2.18 -15.93 15.60
N VAL A 161 1.37 -16.52 14.71
CA VAL A 161 -0.06 -16.19 14.61
C VAL A 161 -0.77 -16.56 15.92
N HIS A 162 -1.35 -15.55 16.56
CA HIS A 162 -2.10 -15.67 17.81
C HIS A 162 -3.57 -16.02 17.55
N ALA A 163 -4.19 -15.35 16.57
CA ALA A 163 -5.59 -15.55 16.19
C ALA A 163 -5.84 -15.10 14.75
N GLU A 164 -6.89 -15.66 14.14
CA GLU A 164 -7.33 -15.35 12.77
C GLU A 164 -8.83 -14.95 12.75
N PRO A 165 -9.22 -13.76 13.26
CA PRO A 165 -10.59 -13.29 13.14
C PRO A 165 -11.00 -13.09 11.67
N VAL A 166 -12.17 -13.62 11.31
CA VAL A 166 -12.77 -13.43 9.98
C VAL A 166 -14.03 -12.60 10.14
N ALA A 167 -14.09 -11.50 9.41
CA ALA A 167 -15.21 -10.59 9.31
C ALA A 167 -15.73 -10.50 7.87
N GLU A 168 -16.84 -9.81 7.71
CA GLU A 168 -17.21 -9.19 6.45
C GLU A 168 -17.08 -7.68 6.57
N PHE A 169 -16.57 -7.08 5.49
CA PHE A 169 -16.44 -5.65 5.32
C PHE A 169 -17.23 -5.23 4.08
N THR A 170 -18.00 -4.16 4.18
CA THR A 170 -18.77 -3.58 3.06
C THR A 170 -18.66 -2.07 3.11
N ARG A 171 -18.38 -1.45 1.95
CA ARG A 171 -18.56 -0.01 1.71
C ARG A 171 -19.67 0.21 0.69
N TYR A 172 -20.46 1.25 0.92
CA TYR A 172 -21.56 1.69 0.05
C TYR A 172 -21.37 3.17 -0.26
N THR A 173 -21.18 3.51 -1.52
CA THR A 173 -20.87 4.86 -1.98
C THR A 173 -22.15 5.68 -2.11
N MET A 174 -22.25 6.77 -1.33
CA MET A 174 -23.38 7.69 -1.37
C MET A 174 -23.09 8.89 -2.30
N LYS A 175 -21.83 9.28 -2.46
CA LYS A 175 -21.39 10.34 -3.40
C LYS A 175 -20.10 9.90 -4.11
N GLY A 176 -19.98 10.21 -5.40
CA GLY A 176 -18.87 9.77 -6.25
C GLY A 176 -19.20 8.55 -7.11
N ARG A 177 -20.48 8.19 -7.19
CA ARG A 177 -20.97 6.96 -7.85
C ARG A 177 -20.73 6.97 -9.36
N LEU A 178 -20.48 5.79 -9.92
CA LEU A 178 -20.33 5.56 -11.35
C LEU A 178 -21.46 4.73 -11.96
N THR A 179 -22.38 4.19 -11.15
CA THR A 179 -23.53 3.39 -11.63
C THR A 179 -24.87 4.00 -11.25
N GLY A 180 -25.85 3.87 -12.15
CA GLY A 180 -27.17 4.49 -12.05
C GLY A 180 -27.24 5.90 -12.64
N ASP A 181 -28.39 6.54 -12.52
CA ASP A 181 -28.69 7.82 -13.19
C ASP A 181 -28.12 9.07 -12.48
N SER A 182 -27.41 8.89 -11.35
CA SER A 182 -26.90 9.97 -10.51
C SER A 182 -25.59 9.57 -9.83
N THR A 183 -24.62 10.51 -9.76
CA THR A 183 -23.37 10.32 -8.99
C THR A 183 -23.57 10.46 -7.47
N VAL A 184 -24.79 10.81 -7.04
CA VAL A 184 -25.19 11.08 -5.65
C VAL A 184 -26.49 10.34 -5.31
N GLU A 185 -26.51 9.70 -4.14
CA GLU A 185 -27.70 9.10 -3.53
C GLU A 185 -28.09 9.87 -2.25
N GLY A 186 -29.39 10.02 -2.00
CA GLY A 186 -29.89 10.86 -0.91
C GLY A 186 -29.76 12.35 -1.20
N ASP A 187 -29.36 13.14 -0.18
CA ASP A 187 -29.24 14.60 -0.24
C ASP A 187 -27.80 15.10 -0.52
N GLY A 188 -26.84 14.19 -0.69
CA GLY A 188 -25.42 14.51 -0.87
C GLY A 188 -24.68 14.91 0.41
N SER A 189 -25.29 14.80 1.60
CA SER A 189 -24.62 15.04 2.89
C SER A 189 -23.71 13.89 3.33
N GLU A 190 -23.84 12.71 2.74
CA GLU A 190 -23.02 11.52 2.99
C GLU A 190 -22.06 11.25 1.82
N ARG A 191 -20.79 10.93 2.12
CA ARG A 191 -19.86 10.34 1.13
C ARG A 191 -20.11 8.85 0.96
N GLY A 192 -20.44 8.16 2.05
CA GLY A 192 -20.62 6.71 2.04
C GLY A 192 -21.02 6.12 3.38
N ARG A 193 -21.38 4.84 3.36
CA ARG A 193 -21.69 4.02 4.53
C ARG A 193 -20.74 2.83 4.58
N GLN A 194 -20.41 2.38 5.78
CA GLN A 194 -19.48 1.28 6.01
C GLN A 194 -20.05 0.32 7.05
N LEU A 195 -19.92 -0.99 6.81
CA LEU A 195 -20.30 -2.05 7.72
C LEU A 195 -19.12 -3.01 7.88
N LEU A 196 -18.72 -3.30 9.12
CA LEU A 196 -17.72 -4.31 9.46
C LEU A 196 -18.28 -5.18 10.57
N TYR A 197 -18.36 -6.51 10.38
CA TYR A 197 -18.80 -7.42 11.45
C TYR A 197 -18.11 -8.78 11.40
N PHE A 198 -17.73 -9.30 12.58
CA PHE A 198 -17.04 -10.57 12.72
C PHE A 198 -17.98 -11.77 12.51
N LYS A 199 -17.55 -12.72 11.69
CA LYS A 199 -18.21 -14.01 11.43
C LYS A 199 -17.63 -15.14 12.30
N SER A 200 -16.36 -15.05 12.66
CA SER A 200 -15.64 -15.95 13.58
C SER A 200 -14.41 -15.25 14.19
N PRO A 201 -13.88 -15.68 15.36
CA PRO A 201 -14.34 -16.79 16.23
C PRO A 201 -15.68 -16.54 16.93
N SER A 202 -16.21 -17.56 17.62
CA SER A 202 -17.59 -17.60 18.15
C SER A 202 -17.91 -16.56 19.22
N ASP A 203 -16.90 -16.11 19.95
CA ASP A 203 -16.92 -15.04 20.95
C ASP A 203 -16.96 -13.64 20.32
N MET A 204 -16.26 -13.46 19.18
CA MET A 204 -16.34 -12.24 18.37
C MET A 204 -17.59 -12.22 17.46
N LYS A 205 -18.21 -13.38 17.17
CA LYS A 205 -19.25 -13.51 16.15
C LYS A 205 -20.44 -12.56 16.37
N GLY A 206 -20.67 -11.71 15.37
CA GLY A 206 -21.71 -10.68 15.35
C GLY A 206 -21.27 -9.32 15.91
N LEU A 207 -20.12 -9.22 16.60
CA LEU A 207 -19.53 -7.94 16.98
C LEU A 207 -19.20 -7.15 15.71
N GLY A 208 -19.54 -5.86 15.67
CA GLY A 208 -19.30 -5.05 14.48
C GLY A 208 -19.69 -3.59 14.62
N THR A 209 -19.23 -2.80 13.67
CA THR A 209 -19.50 -1.36 13.51
C THR A 209 -20.29 -1.09 12.23
N TYR A 210 -21.30 -0.22 12.35
CA TYR A 210 -21.95 0.45 11.24
C TYR A 210 -21.61 1.94 11.31
N THR A 211 -21.16 2.51 10.20
CA THR A 211 -20.62 3.87 10.15
C THR A 211 -21.24 4.64 9.00
N VAL A 212 -21.81 5.81 9.30
CA VAL A 212 -22.21 6.83 8.32
C VAL A 212 -21.09 7.87 8.19
N MET A 213 -20.61 8.08 6.97
CA MET A 213 -19.49 8.96 6.66
C MET A 213 -20.00 10.18 5.88
N TYR A 214 -19.84 11.37 6.43
CA TYR A 214 -20.38 12.61 5.87
C TYR A 214 -19.51 13.18 4.74
N ASP A 215 -20.01 14.17 4.00
CA ASP A 215 -19.20 15.02 3.11
C ASP A 215 -18.98 16.44 3.66
N SER A 216 -18.61 16.51 4.94
CA SER A 216 -18.07 17.73 5.56
C SER A 216 -17.02 17.40 6.63
N ASP A 217 -16.50 18.43 7.29
CA ASP A 217 -15.77 18.43 8.58
C ASP A 217 -16.35 17.48 9.66
N LYS A 218 -17.66 17.23 9.64
CA LYS A 218 -18.40 16.45 10.64
C LYS A 218 -17.87 15.03 10.76
N VAL A 219 -17.41 14.69 11.97
CA VAL A 219 -17.00 13.32 12.34
C VAL A 219 -18.08 12.27 12.03
N ASN A 220 -17.64 11.09 11.60
CA ASN A 220 -18.50 9.98 11.23
C ASN A 220 -19.42 9.57 12.40
N SER A 221 -20.67 9.23 12.12
CA SER A 221 -21.54 8.61 13.13
C SER A 221 -21.34 7.10 13.11
N VAL A 222 -20.85 6.55 14.22
CA VAL A 222 -20.51 5.13 14.38
C VAL A 222 -21.46 4.48 15.38
N TRP A 223 -21.97 3.30 15.06
CA TRP A 223 -22.76 2.45 15.95
C TRP A 223 -22.13 1.07 16.06
N ALA A 224 -21.85 0.60 17.28
CA ALA A 224 -21.39 -0.76 17.53
C ALA A 224 -22.55 -1.65 17.99
N TYR A 225 -22.67 -2.86 17.43
CA TYR A 225 -23.53 -3.91 18.00
C TYR A 225 -22.68 -4.86 18.87
N ILE A 226 -23.12 -5.08 20.11
CA ILE A 226 -22.39 -5.87 21.10
C ILE A 226 -23.20 -7.14 21.42
N PRO A 227 -22.80 -8.33 20.91
CA PRO A 227 -23.57 -9.58 21.06
C PRO A 227 -23.87 -9.96 22.51
N ALA A 228 -22.89 -9.79 23.41
CA ALA A 228 -22.99 -10.16 24.83
C ALA A 228 -24.13 -9.46 25.58
N VAL A 229 -24.56 -8.27 25.14
CA VAL A 229 -25.69 -7.51 25.72
C VAL A 229 -26.86 -7.33 24.75
N ARG A 230 -26.74 -7.83 23.51
CA ARG A 230 -27.72 -7.71 22.42
C ARG A 230 -28.22 -6.27 22.20
N ARG A 231 -27.30 -5.30 22.21
CA ARG A 231 -27.62 -3.88 22.00
C ARG A 231 -26.71 -3.25 20.96
N VAL A 232 -27.30 -2.36 20.18
CA VAL A 232 -26.58 -1.32 19.44
C VAL A 232 -26.28 -0.16 20.40
N ARG A 233 -25.10 0.44 20.30
CA ARG A 233 -24.75 1.71 20.94
C ARG A 233 -24.10 2.64 19.93
N GLN A 234 -24.49 3.91 19.90
CA GLN A 234 -23.70 4.93 19.22
C GLN A 234 -22.39 5.13 19.99
N LEU A 235 -21.26 5.22 19.29
CA LEU A 235 -19.96 5.52 19.86
C LEU A 235 -19.68 7.03 19.85
N SER A 236 -18.57 7.45 20.46
CA SER A 236 -18.16 8.85 20.45
C SER A 236 -17.66 9.29 19.06
N GLY A 237 -17.58 10.60 18.82
CA GLY A 237 -16.95 11.15 17.62
C GLY A 237 -15.44 10.84 17.47
N GLY A 238 -14.80 10.29 18.51
CA GLY A 238 -13.42 9.79 18.46
C GLY A 238 -13.28 8.34 17.97
N ALA A 239 -14.40 7.63 17.74
CA ALA A 239 -14.40 6.19 17.44
C ALA A 239 -13.78 5.80 16.08
N TRP A 240 -13.25 6.75 15.30
CA TRP A 240 -12.39 6.46 14.16
C TRP A 240 -11.00 5.96 14.61
N MET A 241 -10.53 6.39 15.79
CA MET A 241 -9.32 5.93 16.46
C MET A 241 -9.53 4.68 17.34
N ASP A 242 -10.73 4.08 17.35
CA ASP A 242 -10.98 2.83 18.08
C ASP A 242 -10.40 1.64 17.28
N PRO A 243 -9.75 0.65 17.93
CA PRO A 243 -9.25 -0.53 17.24
C PRO A 243 -10.34 -1.40 16.60
N VAL A 244 -10.01 -2.05 15.47
CA VAL A 244 -10.91 -2.96 14.73
C VAL A 244 -10.94 -4.32 15.43
N GLY A 245 -11.77 -4.43 16.47
CA GLY A 245 -11.96 -5.65 17.25
C GLY A 245 -10.83 -5.85 18.28
N SER A 246 -9.81 -6.64 17.93
CA SER A 246 -8.66 -6.96 18.80
C SER A 246 -7.31 -6.86 18.09
N SER A 247 -7.26 -6.21 16.91
CA SER A 247 -6.04 -5.83 16.20
C SER A 247 -5.52 -4.47 16.61
N ASP A 248 -4.25 -4.18 16.35
CA ASP A 248 -3.68 -2.82 16.42
C ASP A 248 -4.13 -1.87 15.28
N GLN A 249 -4.92 -2.35 14.31
CA GLN A 249 -5.48 -1.57 13.20
C GLN A 249 -6.68 -0.74 13.67
N LEU A 250 -6.74 0.54 13.27
CA LEU A 250 -7.81 1.50 13.60
C LEU A 250 -8.94 1.53 12.55
N GLN A 251 -10.08 2.18 12.82
CA GLN A 251 -11.17 2.28 11.83
C GLN A 251 -10.81 3.20 10.64
N ASP A 252 -9.83 4.09 10.79
CA ASP A 252 -9.29 4.93 9.72
C ASP A 252 -8.11 4.30 8.95
N ASP A 253 -7.50 3.22 9.46
CA ASP A 253 -6.61 2.33 8.69
C ASP A 253 -7.36 1.38 7.73
N LEU A 254 -8.70 1.37 7.74
CA LEU A 254 -9.51 0.48 6.90
C LEU A 254 -9.40 0.88 5.43
N GLU A 255 -8.86 -0.02 4.60
CA GLU A 255 -8.34 0.27 3.25
C GLU A 255 -7.15 1.26 3.26
N ILE A 256 -6.18 1.03 4.15
CA ILE A 256 -4.88 1.72 4.28
C ILE A 256 -4.99 3.16 4.81
N PHE A 257 -5.89 3.98 4.26
CA PHE A 257 -6.11 5.35 4.71
C PHE A 257 -7.55 5.80 4.37
N ASN A 258 -8.40 5.87 5.39
CA ASN A 258 -9.82 6.23 5.34
C ASN A 258 -10.14 7.48 6.20
N ALA A 259 -9.15 8.00 6.93
CA ALA A 259 -9.24 9.31 7.53
C ALA A 259 -9.56 10.38 6.47
N ARG A 260 -10.33 11.41 6.87
CA ARG A 260 -10.64 12.54 6.00
C ARG A 260 -9.40 13.45 5.91
N PRO A 261 -8.98 13.95 4.73
CA PRO A 261 -7.71 14.66 4.61
C PRO A 261 -7.51 15.85 5.58
N CYS A 262 -8.54 16.64 5.89
CA CYS A 262 -8.40 17.75 6.85
C CYS A 262 -8.21 17.34 8.32
N TRP A 263 -8.33 16.04 8.67
CA TRP A 263 -8.03 15.57 10.03
C TRP A 263 -6.52 15.64 10.33
N TYR A 264 -5.68 15.77 9.29
CA TYR A 264 -4.24 16.03 9.40
C TYR A 264 -3.95 17.50 9.05
N PRO A 265 -3.00 18.16 9.74
CA PRO A 265 -2.75 19.59 9.56
C PRO A 265 -1.99 19.93 8.27
N GLU A 266 -1.24 18.98 7.70
CA GLU A 266 -0.40 19.20 6.52
C GLU A 266 -0.08 17.86 5.81
N TYR A 267 0.04 17.90 4.49
CA TYR A 267 0.64 16.83 3.68
C TYR A 267 1.82 17.38 2.87
N ARG A 268 2.90 16.60 2.73
CA ARG A 268 4.10 16.98 1.98
C ARG A 268 4.47 15.91 0.95
N LEU A 269 4.64 16.34 -0.30
CA LEU A 269 5.17 15.49 -1.37
C LEU A 269 6.70 15.50 -1.28
N LEU A 270 7.28 14.43 -0.72
CA LEU A 270 8.73 14.32 -0.54
C LEU A 270 9.48 13.94 -1.83
N GLY A 271 8.75 13.62 -2.89
CA GLY A 271 9.27 13.18 -4.18
C GLY A 271 8.61 11.91 -4.69
N LYS A 272 9.05 11.46 -5.85
CA LYS A 272 8.50 10.32 -6.60
C LYS A 272 9.59 9.28 -6.85
N ARG A 273 9.23 8.01 -6.77
CA ARG A 273 10.14 6.88 -7.05
C ARG A 273 9.36 5.70 -7.62
N ASN A 274 10.05 4.92 -8.46
CA ASN A 274 9.55 3.62 -8.88
C ASN A 274 9.84 2.58 -7.79
N ILE A 275 8.98 1.57 -7.67
CA ILE A 275 9.09 0.47 -6.71
C ILE A 275 8.60 -0.84 -7.34
N LEU A 276 9.08 -1.98 -6.83
CA LEU A 276 8.47 -3.27 -7.13
C LEU A 276 7.11 -3.37 -6.41
N ALA A 277 6.05 -3.62 -7.18
CA ALA A 277 4.67 -3.77 -6.69
C ALA A 277 4.09 -5.13 -7.10
N VAL A 278 3.26 -5.72 -6.24
CA VAL A 278 2.60 -7.01 -6.52
C VAL A 278 1.30 -6.75 -7.29
N THR A 279 1.37 -6.77 -8.62
CA THR A 279 0.24 -6.45 -9.51
C THR A 279 -0.61 -7.66 -9.91
N ALA A 280 -0.09 -8.88 -9.78
CA ALA A 280 -0.81 -10.11 -10.15
C ALA A 280 -0.42 -11.28 -9.24
N SER A 281 -1.18 -11.51 -8.15
CA SER A 281 -1.01 -12.72 -7.34
C SER A 281 -1.53 -13.95 -8.08
N LYS A 282 -0.72 -15.01 -8.12
CA LYS A 282 -1.13 -16.35 -8.60
C LYS A 282 -1.83 -17.19 -7.51
N GLN A 283 -1.93 -16.68 -6.29
CA GLN A 283 -2.45 -17.37 -5.12
C GLN A 283 -3.54 -16.53 -4.47
N ALA A 284 -4.69 -17.13 -4.18
CA ALA A 284 -5.71 -16.50 -3.35
C ALA A 284 -5.16 -16.30 -1.92
N PRO A 285 -5.45 -15.18 -1.25
CA PRO A 285 -5.06 -14.99 0.14
C PRO A 285 -5.80 -15.99 1.04
N ILE A 286 -5.08 -17.03 1.46
CA ILE A 286 -5.45 -18.00 2.50
C ILE A 286 -6.79 -18.72 2.21
N SER A 287 -6.80 -19.61 1.22
CA SER A 287 -7.84 -20.64 1.15
C SER A 287 -7.70 -21.58 2.36
N GLY A 288 -8.64 -21.50 3.31
CA GLY A 288 -8.61 -22.17 4.62
C GLY A 288 -8.76 -23.70 4.61
N THR A 289 -7.92 -24.40 3.86
CA THR A 289 -7.81 -25.87 3.87
C THR A 289 -6.46 -26.31 4.45
N ARG A 290 -6.18 -25.90 5.70
CA ARG A 290 -5.37 -26.74 6.59
C ARG A 290 -6.10 -28.07 6.72
N THR A 291 -5.65 -29.07 5.97
CA THR A 291 -6.14 -30.44 6.10
C THR A 291 -5.98 -30.84 7.57
N ALA A 292 -7.09 -31.17 8.21
CA ALA A 292 -7.08 -31.64 9.58
C ALA A 292 -6.35 -32.99 9.61
N ARG A 293 -5.04 -32.97 9.86
CA ARG A 293 -4.30 -34.17 10.28
C ARG A 293 -4.95 -34.62 11.57
N ALA A 294 -5.79 -35.65 11.46
CA ALA A 294 -6.49 -36.21 12.60
C ALA A 294 -5.48 -36.59 13.68
N SER A 295 -5.61 -36.01 14.87
CA SER A 295 -4.97 -36.58 16.06
C SER A 295 -5.46 -38.03 16.18
N PRO A 296 -4.57 -39.03 16.28
CA PRO A 296 -5.00 -40.40 16.49
C PRO A 296 -5.79 -40.49 17.79
N SER A 297 -6.87 -41.28 17.77
CA SER A 297 -7.78 -41.44 18.91
C SER A 297 -7.03 -41.96 20.14
N ALA A 298 -6.99 -41.18 21.21
CA ALA A 298 -6.52 -41.64 22.51
C ALA A 298 -7.59 -42.52 23.17
N THR A 299 -7.53 -43.83 22.92
CA THR A 299 -8.46 -44.82 23.48
C THR A 299 -8.03 -45.26 24.88
N ARG A 300 -8.56 -44.62 25.93
CA ARG A 300 -9.01 -45.21 27.20
C ARG A 300 -9.58 -44.15 28.15
#